data_AF-A0A3P6RSH2-F1
#
_entry.id   AF-A0A3P6RSH2-F1
#
_cell.length_a   1.000
_cell.length_b   1.000
_cell.length_c   1.000
_cell.angle_alpha   90.00
_cell.angle_beta   90.00
_cell.angle_gamma   90.00
#
_symmetry.space_group_name_H-M   'P 1'
#
loop_
_entity.id
_entity.type
_entity.pdbx_description
1 polymer ?
#
loop_
_entity_poly.entity_id
_entity_poly.type
_entity_poly.pdbx_seq_one_letter_code
_entity_poly.pdbx_strand_id
1 'polypeptide(L)'
;MPRLYDVAGMYSIPSFMPVGLTPYSDEMTFIERLTNFNLDLTYHYFQYKLENRFTDLFLDKYPNFPTIDEIYKEKTALIMVNANEFAETARPTTGMIKYIGGSAISDPIPLSEDLNQLLEQNPVNILFSMGSVAQSKDMPEWLKRGKTQC
;
A
#
# COMPACT_ATOMS: atom_id res chain seq x y z
N MET A 1 -3.11 -5.20 -3.91
CA MET A 1 -3.46 -4.57 -5.20
C MET A 1 -4.34 -5.52 -6.02
N PRO A 2 -5.59 -5.83 -5.63
CA PRO A 2 -6.38 -6.88 -6.31
C PRO A 2 -6.60 -6.60 -7.81
N ARG A 3 -7.00 -5.37 -8.16
CA ARG A 3 -7.28 -4.98 -9.55
C ARG A 3 -6.05 -4.98 -10.47
N LEU A 4 -4.87 -4.68 -9.92
CA LEU A 4 -3.61 -4.73 -10.67
C LEU A 4 -3.23 -6.17 -11.03
N TYR A 5 -3.54 -7.12 -10.14
CA TYR A 5 -3.33 -8.54 -10.41
C TYR A 5 -4.34 -9.06 -11.44
N ASP A 6 -5.59 -8.57 -11.44
CA ASP A 6 -6.58 -8.91 -12.48
C ASP A 6 -6.10 -8.52 -13.89
N VAL A 7 -5.51 -7.32 -14.02
CA VAL A 7 -4.90 -6.85 -15.29
C VAL A 7 -3.76 -7.76 -15.74
N ALA A 8 -2.95 -8.23 -14.79
CA ALA A 8 -1.87 -9.17 -15.06
C ALA A 8 -2.35 -10.61 -15.32
N GLY A 9 -3.67 -10.87 -15.34
CA GLY A 9 -4.25 -12.21 -15.53
C GLY A 9 -4.19 -13.10 -14.29
N MET A 10 -3.96 -12.51 -13.11
CA MET A 10 -3.80 -13.21 -11.85
C MET A 10 -4.96 -12.84 -10.93
N TYR A 11 -6.04 -13.61 -10.98
CA TYR A 11 -7.18 -13.35 -10.11
C TYR A 11 -6.83 -13.66 -8.64
N SER A 12 -7.18 -12.77 -7.71
CA SER A 12 -7.00 -13.06 -6.29
C SER A 12 -8.02 -14.11 -5.85
N ILE A 13 -7.55 -15.25 -5.32
CA ILE A 13 -8.42 -16.31 -4.86
C ILE A 13 -8.53 -16.23 -3.33
N PRO A 14 -9.63 -15.70 -2.77
CA PRO A 14 -9.78 -15.48 -1.34
C PRO A 14 -9.86 -16.77 -0.52
N SER A 15 -9.97 -17.93 -1.17
CA SER A 15 -9.92 -19.20 -0.46
C SER A 15 -8.55 -19.47 0.14
N PHE A 16 -7.44 -19.04 -0.48
CA PHE A 16 -6.09 -19.27 0.06
C PHE A 16 -5.22 -18.00 0.08
N MET A 17 -5.67 -16.89 -0.51
CA MET A 17 -5.00 -15.60 -0.42
C MET A 17 -5.70 -14.73 0.62
N PRO A 18 -5.07 -14.41 1.76
CA PRO A 18 -5.66 -13.51 2.74
C PRO A 18 -5.74 -12.09 2.18
N VAL A 19 -6.84 -11.40 2.48
CA VAL A 19 -7.00 -9.97 2.22
C VAL A 19 -6.08 -9.23 3.18
N GLY A 20 -5.36 -8.22 2.68
CA GLY A 20 -4.38 -7.43 3.46
C GLY A 20 -4.96 -6.59 4.62
N LEU A 21 -6.26 -6.76 4.92
CA LEU A 21 -6.95 -6.19 6.09
C LEU A 21 -7.13 -7.22 7.21
N THR A 22 -6.74 -8.47 6.99
CA THR A 22 -6.84 -9.57 7.97
C THR A 22 -5.46 -9.93 8.50
N PRO A 23 -5.37 -10.44 9.74
CA PRO A 23 -4.13 -10.98 10.28
C PRO A 23 -3.84 -12.41 9.78
N TYR A 24 -4.60 -12.91 8.80
CA TYR A 24 -4.51 -14.28 8.33
C TYR A 24 -3.27 -14.50 7.46
N SER A 25 -2.71 -15.70 7.52
CA SER A 25 -1.66 -16.17 6.60
C SER A 25 -2.27 -16.94 5.42
N ASP A 26 -1.43 -17.51 4.55
CA ASP A 26 -1.90 -18.42 3.49
C ASP A 26 -2.49 -19.73 4.08
N GLU A 27 -2.24 -20.01 5.37
CA GLU A 27 -2.85 -21.10 6.12
C GLU A 27 -4.08 -20.61 6.88
N MET A 28 -5.25 -20.77 6.26
CA MET A 28 -6.55 -20.46 6.86
C MET A 28 -7.39 -21.72 7.09
N THR A 29 -8.07 -21.77 8.23
CA THR A 29 -9.18 -22.69 8.50
C THR A 29 -10.39 -22.35 7.64
N PHE A 30 -11.37 -23.25 7.55
CA PHE A 30 -12.58 -23.02 6.76
C PHE A 30 -13.34 -21.73 7.14
N ILE A 31 -13.46 -21.43 8.44
CA ILE A 31 -14.17 -20.24 8.93
C ILE A 31 -13.39 -18.96 8.64
N GLU A 32 -12.06 -19.01 8.74
CA GLU A 32 -11.20 -17.89 8.36
C GLU A 32 -11.29 -17.62 6.85
N ARG A 33 -11.32 -18.68 6.01
CA ARG A 33 -11.55 -18.53 4.56
C ARG A 33 -12.91 -17.91 4.24
N LEU A 34 -13.96 -18.30 4.96
CA LEU A 34 -15.28 -17.71 4.80
C LEU A 34 -15.29 -16.23 5.19
N THR A 35 -14.63 -15.88 6.30
CA THR A 35 -14.48 -14.48 6.74
C THR A 35 -13.68 -13.68 5.72
N ASN A 36 -12.57 -14.23 5.25
CA ASN A 36 -11.71 -13.65 4.24
C ASN A 36 -12.47 -13.40 2.92
N PHE A 37 -13.27 -14.38 2.47
CA PHE A 37 -14.13 -14.23 1.29
C PHE A 37 -15.15 -13.10 1.42
N ASN A 38 -15.82 -12.99 2.56
CA ASN A 38 -16.78 -11.90 2.80
C ASN A 38 -16.09 -10.53 2.80
N LEU A 39 -14.90 -10.43 3.41
CA LEU A 39 -14.10 -9.21 3.41
C LEU A 39 -13.59 -8.87 2.00
N ASP A 40 -13.18 -9.87 1.23
CA ASP A 40 -12.73 -9.71 -0.15
C ASP A 40 -13.85 -9.12 -1.03
N LEU A 41 -15.07 -9.65 -0.96
CA LEU A 41 -16.23 -9.10 -1.66
C LEU A 41 -16.51 -7.64 -1.26
N THR A 42 -16.47 -7.37 0.04
CA THR A 42 -16.70 -6.02 0.59
C THR A 42 -15.62 -5.05 0.09
N TYR A 43 -14.36 -5.50 0.08
CA TYR A 43 -13.23 -4.71 -0.39
C TYR A 43 -13.35 -4.40 -1.87
N HIS A 44 -13.68 -5.38 -2.72
CA HIS A 44 -13.90 -5.17 -4.16
C HIS A 44 -15.02 -4.15 -4.42
N TYR A 45 -16.14 -4.24 -3.69
CA TYR A 45 -17.22 -3.28 -3.80
C TYR A 45 -16.79 -1.86 -3.39
N PHE A 46 -16.02 -1.74 -2.30
CA PHE A 46 -15.51 -0.46 -1.84
C PHE A 46 -14.53 0.16 -2.86
N GLN A 47 -13.62 -0.63 -3.43
CA GLN A 47 -12.68 -0.19 -4.45
C GLN A 47 -13.42 0.32 -5.69
N TYR A 48 -14.42 -0.41 -6.17
CA TYR A 48 -15.25 0.03 -7.30
C TYR A 48 -15.89 1.40 -7.05
N LYS A 49 -16.47 1.61 -5.87
CA LYS A 49 -17.04 2.92 -5.49
C LYS A 49 -15.99 4.03 -5.42
N LEU A 50 -14.83 3.72 -4.86
CA LEU A 50 -13.75 4.69 -4.68
C LEU A 50 -13.17 5.13 -6.03
N GLU A 51 -12.99 4.19 -6.96
CA GLU A 51 -12.51 4.48 -8.30
C GLU A 51 -13.48 5.31 -9.13
N ASN A 52 -14.79 5.08 -9.01
CA ASN A 52 -15.77 5.95 -9.66
C ASN A 52 -15.65 7.38 -9.14
N ARG A 53 -15.52 7.56 -7.81
CA ARG A 53 -15.27 8.87 -7.21
C ARG A 53 -13.98 9.52 -7.70
N PHE A 54 -12.90 8.76 -7.84
CA PHE A 54 -11.66 9.31 -8.39
C PHE A 54 -11.82 9.69 -9.85
N THR A 55 -12.51 8.86 -10.65
CA THR A 55 -12.78 9.15 -12.07
C THR A 55 -13.53 10.47 -12.22
N ASP A 56 -14.58 10.70 -11.42
CA ASP A 56 -15.33 11.96 -11.41
C ASP A 56 -14.41 13.15 -11.10
N LEU A 57 -13.58 13.04 -10.05
CA LEU A 57 -12.62 14.09 -9.67
C LEU A 57 -11.57 14.37 -10.76
N PHE A 58 -11.13 13.34 -11.49
CA PHE A 58 -10.21 13.51 -12.60
C PHE A 58 -10.87 14.19 -13.79
N LEU A 59 -12.11 13.82 -14.12
CA LEU A 59 -12.87 14.43 -15.21
C LEU A 59 -13.18 15.91 -14.96
N ASP A 60 -13.48 16.27 -13.71
CA ASP A 60 -13.69 17.67 -13.30
C ASP A 60 -12.47 18.56 -13.58
N LYS A 61 -11.26 18.00 -13.44
CA LYS A 61 -9.99 18.72 -13.62
C LYS A 61 -9.41 18.59 -15.02
N TYR A 62 -9.60 17.44 -15.66
CA TYR A 62 -9.02 17.07 -16.95
C TYR A 62 -10.14 16.53 -17.85
N PRO A 63 -10.70 17.38 -18.72
CA PRO A 63 -11.70 16.95 -19.70
C PRO A 63 -11.11 15.82 -20.57
N ASN A 64 -11.88 14.75 -20.75
CA ASN A 64 -11.49 13.52 -21.48
C ASN A 64 -10.41 12.67 -20.79
N PHE A 65 -10.29 12.74 -19.47
CA PHE A 65 -9.48 11.77 -18.74
C PHE A 65 -10.05 10.34 -18.93
N PRO A 66 -9.23 9.35 -19.32
CA PRO A 66 -9.71 7.98 -19.48
C PRO A 66 -10.16 7.40 -18.14
N THR A 67 -11.16 6.53 -18.17
CA THR A 67 -11.61 5.87 -16.94
C THR A 67 -10.49 4.98 -16.38
N ILE A 68 -10.50 4.76 -15.06
CA ILE A 68 -9.53 3.86 -14.42
C ILE A 68 -9.57 2.46 -15.06
N ASP A 69 -10.75 2.02 -15.50
CA ASP A 69 -10.94 0.73 -16.16
C ASP A 69 -10.30 0.66 -17.56
N GLU A 70 -10.43 1.73 -18.35
CA GLU A 70 -9.73 1.86 -19.64
C GLU A 70 -8.21 1.88 -19.47
N ILE A 71 -7.71 2.62 -18.48
CA ILE A 71 -6.27 2.67 -18.19
C ILE A 71 -5.75 1.26 -17.90
N TYR A 72 -6.43 0.54 -17.01
CA TYR A 72 -6.01 -0.79 -16.58
C TYR A 72 -6.14 -1.85 -17.68
N LYS A 73 -7.27 -1.93 -18.37
CA LYS A 73 -7.55 -3.03 -19.32
C LYS A 73 -6.99 -2.80 -20.72
N GLU A 74 -6.94 -1.55 -21.18
CA GLU A 74 -6.63 -1.23 -22.58
C GLU A 74 -5.25 -0.59 -22.76
N LYS A 75 -4.78 0.17 -21.76
CA LYS A 75 -3.57 0.99 -21.88
C LYS A 75 -2.38 0.49 -21.08
N THR A 76 -2.58 -0.41 -20.13
CA THR A 76 -1.49 -0.93 -19.29
C THR A 76 -0.79 -2.09 -20.00
N ALA A 77 0.49 -1.91 -20.33
CA ALA A 77 1.34 -2.96 -20.91
C ALA A 77 2.41 -3.50 -19.93
N LEU A 78 2.70 -2.74 -18.86
CA LEU A 78 3.75 -3.03 -17.90
C LEU A 78 3.36 -2.51 -16.52
N ILE A 79 3.65 -3.30 -15.49
CA ILE A 79 3.42 -2.97 -14.09
C ILE A 79 4.79 -2.95 -13.39
N MET A 80 5.22 -1.76 -12.96
CA MET A 80 6.47 -1.58 -12.24
C MET A 80 6.19 -1.47 -10.74
N VAL A 81 6.64 -2.46 -9.98
CA VAL A 81 6.40 -2.56 -8.54
C VAL A 81 7.64 -2.09 -7.79
N ASN A 82 7.49 -1.06 -6.95
CA ASN A 82 8.56 -0.59 -6.07
C ASN A 82 8.63 -1.47 -4.80
N ALA A 83 8.94 -2.74 -4.99
CA ALA A 83 9.18 -3.71 -3.93
C ALA A 83 10.33 -4.64 -4.34
N ASN A 84 10.96 -5.25 -3.35
CA ASN A 84 11.93 -6.31 -3.59
C ASN A 84 11.17 -7.64 -3.82
N GLU A 85 11.53 -8.38 -4.85
CA GLU A 85 10.90 -9.66 -5.21
C GLU A 85 10.93 -10.69 -4.06
N PHE A 86 12.00 -10.69 -3.24
CA PHE A 86 12.13 -11.62 -2.12
C PHE A 86 11.29 -11.25 -0.89
N ALA A 87 10.77 -10.01 -0.85
CA ALA A 87 9.85 -9.58 0.21
C ALA A 87 8.39 -9.92 -0.11
N GLU A 88 8.08 -10.30 -1.36
CA GLU A 88 6.74 -10.76 -1.72
C GLU A 88 6.54 -12.25 -1.45
N THR A 89 5.31 -12.63 -1.14
CA THR A 89 4.90 -14.03 -1.04
C THR A 89 5.11 -14.74 -2.37
N ALA A 90 5.69 -15.93 -2.35
CA ALA A 90 5.92 -16.74 -3.54
C ALA A 90 4.59 -17.11 -4.22
N ARG A 91 4.25 -16.40 -5.29
CA ARG A 91 3.05 -16.61 -6.09
C ARG A 91 3.42 -16.57 -7.58
N PRO A 92 2.66 -17.24 -8.46
CA PRO A 92 2.87 -17.08 -9.89
C PRO A 92 2.85 -15.59 -10.23
N THR A 93 3.84 -15.15 -11.00
CA THR A 93 3.92 -13.79 -11.55
C THR A 93 3.94 -13.87 -13.07
N THR A 94 3.50 -12.80 -13.73
CA THR A 94 3.54 -12.71 -15.20
C THR A 94 4.66 -11.79 -15.65
N GLY A 95 5.11 -11.94 -16.89
CA GLY A 95 6.16 -11.09 -17.47
C GLY A 95 5.81 -9.59 -17.51
N MET A 96 4.53 -9.24 -17.33
CA MET A 96 4.01 -7.89 -17.22
C MET A 96 4.44 -7.18 -15.92
N ILE A 97 4.74 -7.93 -14.87
CA ILE A 97 5.19 -7.38 -13.58
C ILE A 97 6.72 -7.32 -13.55
N LYS A 98 7.25 -6.15 -13.22
CA LYS A 98 8.69 -5.92 -13.01
C LYS A 98 8.93 -5.30 -11.64
N TYR A 99 9.71 -5.99 -10.82
CA TYR A 99 10.18 -5.47 -9.54
C TYR A 99 11.31 -4.49 -9.79
N ILE A 100 11.07 -3.23 -9.43
CA ILE A 100 12.02 -2.12 -9.53
C ILE A 100 12.32 -1.54 -8.14
N GLY A 101 12.25 -2.38 -7.11
CA GLY A 101 12.51 -2.00 -5.72
C GLY A 101 13.83 -1.24 -5.59
N GLY A 102 13.74 0.00 -5.13
CA GLY A 102 14.90 0.86 -4.93
C GLY A 102 15.43 1.58 -6.17
N SER A 103 14.86 1.37 -7.36
CA SER A 103 15.32 2.04 -8.59
C SER A 103 15.10 3.55 -8.60
N ALA A 104 14.15 4.04 -7.78
CA ALA A 104 13.82 5.45 -7.62
C ALA A 104 14.47 6.09 -6.38
N ILE A 105 15.35 5.36 -5.67
CA ILE A 105 16.08 5.92 -4.54
C ILE A 105 17.11 6.90 -5.09
N SER A 106 16.97 8.17 -4.72
CA SER A 106 17.97 9.21 -5.01
C SER A 106 19.18 9.04 -4.12
N ASP A 107 20.31 9.63 -4.53
CA ASP A 107 21.51 9.67 -3.69
C ASP A 107 21.17 10.32 -2.34
N PRO A 108 21.62 9.74 -1.21
CA PRO A 108 21.34 10.28 0.11
C PRO A 108 21.87 11.71 0.23
N ILE A 109 21.01 12.62 0.67
CA ILE A 109 21.42 13.99 1.02
C ILE A 109 22.16 13.90 2.35
N PRO A 110 23.38 14.46 2.49
CA PRO A 110 24.09 14.46 3.76
C PRO A 110 23.25 15.15 4.83
N LEU A 111 23.30 14.60 6.05
CA LEU A 111 22.66 15.21 7.21
C LEU A 111 23.25 16.59 7.48
N SER A 112 22.46 17.49 8.05
CA SER A 112 22.99 18.76 8.55
C SER A 112 23.99 18.50 9.68
N GLU A 113 24.97 19.38 9.83
CA GLU A 113 26.02 19.28 10.85
C GLU A 113 25.44 19.07 12.25
N ASP A 114 24.39 19.82 12.61
CA ASP A 114 23.72 19.72 13.90
C ASP A 114 23.12 18.33 14.16
N LEU A 115 22.49 17.73 13.14
CA LEU A 115 21.91 16.39 13.26
C LEU A 115 23.00 15.33 13.33
N ASN A 116 24.06 15.48 12.55
CA ASN A 116 25.17 14.54 12.56
C ASN A 116 25.87 14.53 13.93
N GLN A 117 26.18 15.70 14.50
CA GLN A 117 26.72 15.81 15.86
C GLN A 117 25.78 15.23 16.92
N LEU A 118 24.47 15.46 16.81
CA LEU A 118 23.49 14.91 17.75
C LEU A 118 23.44 13.38 17.71
N LEU A 119 23.50 12.80 16.50
CA LEU A 119 23.47 11.35 16.32
C LEU A 119 24.80 10.70 16.75
N GLU A 120 25.93 11.37 16.55
CA GLU A 120 27.26 10.88 16.96
C GLU A 120 27.46 10.86 18.49
N GLN A 121 26.74 11.71 19.24
CA GLN A 121 26.84 11.76 20.70
C GLN A 121 26.33 10.50 21.40
N ASN A 122 25.40 9.76 20.77
CA ASN A 122 24.74 8.62 21.38
C ASN A 122 25.06 7.33 20.61
N PRO A 123 25.42 6.23 21.31
CA PRO A 123 25.68 4.95 20.66
C PRO A 123 24.42 4.31 20.05
N VAL A 124 23.23 4.74 20.49
CA VAL A 124 21.94 4.24 20.04
C VAL A 124 21.02 5.43 19.75
N ASN A 125 20.51 5.49 18.53
CA ASN A 125 19.58 6.52 18.07
C ASN A 125 18.25 5.87 17.65
N ILE A 126 17.13 6.50 17.98
CA ILE A 126 15.78 6.04 17.59
C ILE A 126 15.20 7.05 16.60
N LEU A 127 15.01 6.62 15.35
CA LEU A 127 14.29 7.42 14.35
C LEU A 127 12.79 7.14 14.47
N PHE A 128 12.02 8.20 14.70
CA PHE A 128 10.57 8.14 14.72
C PHE A 128 9.98 9.07 13.67
N SER A 129 9.15 8.53 12.78
CA SER A 129 8.45 9.29 11.74
C SER A 129 7.03 8.76 11.54
N MET A 130 6.05 9.65 11.50
CA MET A 130 4.63 9.33 11.22
C MET A 130 4.29 9.49 9.72
N GLY A 131 5.28 9.80 8.89
CA GLY A 131 5.07 10.18 7.49
C GLY A 131 4.54 11.61 7.35
N SER A 132 4.17 11.98 6.12
CA SER A 132 3.72 13.34 5.78
C SER A 132 2.24 13.59 6.07
N VAL A 133 1.43 12.53 6.11
CA VAL A 133 -0.03 12.62 6.24
C VAL A 133 -0.46 12.78 7.69
N ALA A 134 0.10 11.99 8.61
CA ALA A 134 -0.21 12.07 10.03
C ALA A 134 0.75 13.05 10.71
N GLN A 135 0.25 14.21 11.14
CA GLN A 135 1.07 15.22 11.79
C GLN A 135 0.92 15.15 13.31
N SER A 136 2.03 15.06 14.04
CA SER A 136 2.04 14.99 15.52
C SER A 136 1.32 16.17 16.18
N LYS A 137 1.24 17.31 15.51
CA LYS A 137 0.51 18.50 16.01
C LYS A 137 -0.98 18.21 16.20
N ASP A 138 -1.58 17.39 15.32
CA ASP A 138 -3.01 17.09 15.28
C ASP A 138 -3.38 15.95 16.23
N MET A 139 -2.39 15.35 16.89
CA MET A 139 -2.59 14.32 17.89
C MET A 139 -3.30 14.89 19.12
N PRO A 140 -4.33 14.22 19.66
CA PRO A 140 -5.05 14.70 20.83
C PRO A 140 -4.15 14.68 22.07
N GLU A 141 -4.35 15.66 22.96
CA GLU A 141 -3.50 15.90 24.14
C GLU A 141 -3.38 14.69 25.07
N TRP A 142 -4.42 13.87 25.20
CA TRP A 142 -4.40 12.69 26.06
C TRP A 142 -3.37 11.65 25.57
N LEU A 143 -3.19 11.51 24.26
CA LEU A 143 -2.22 10.59 23.67
C LEU A 143 -0.80 11.15 23.77
N LYS A 144 -0.63 12.47 23.58
CA LYS A 144 0.67 13.15 23.76
C LYS A 144 1.20 13.06 25.19
N ARG A 145 0.31 13.09 26.18
CA ARG A 145 0.66 13.08 27.61
C ARG A 145 0.84 11.68 28.18
N GLY A 146 0.67 10.63 27.37
CA GLY A 146 0.78 9.23 27.83
C GLY A 146 -0.21 8.87 28.94
N LYS A 147 -1.30 9.64 29.10
CA LYS A 147 -2.33 9.37 30.10
C LYS A 147 -3.40 8.51 29.46
N THR A 148 -3.13 7.21 29.37
CA THR A 148 -4.19 6.22 29.20
C THR A 148 -5.09 6.29 30.42
N GLN A 149 -6.34 6.77 30.24
CA GLN A 149 -7.40 6.48 31.18
C GLN A 149 -7.70 4.99 31.07
N CYS A 150 -7.04 4.20 31.90
CA CYS A 150 -7.49 2.87 32.28
C CYS A 150 -7.97 2.93 33.72
#